data_AF-A0A9C7VZ44-F1
#
_entry.id   AF-A0A9C7VZ44-F1
#
_cell.length_a   1.000
_cell.length_b   1.000
_cell.length_c   1.000
_cell.angle_alpha   90.00
_cell.angle_beta   90.00
_cell.angle_gamma   90.00
#
_symmetry.space_group_name_H-M   'P 1'
#
loop_
_entity.id
_entity.type
_entity.pdbx_description
1 polymer ?
#
loop_
_entity_poly.entity_id
_entity_poly.type
_entity_poly.pdbx_seq_one_letter_code
_entity_poly.pdbx_strand_id
1 'polypeptide(L)'
;MTDELQWENFNERDFGVDMDAFLAKSKEIYLRIREELEPEHEGEIVAIDPESGDYFLGKTLGEADEKAFAKYPDKLLCFVRIGSRAVMPLKTW
;
A
#
# COMPACT_ATOMS: atom_id res chain seq x y z
N MET A 1 5.71 30.73 -4.93
CA MET A 1 5.75 30.47 -3.48
C MET A 1 4.32 30.61 -2.99
N THR A 2 3.59 29.56 -2.65
CA THR A 2 3.88 28.17 -2.22
C THR A 2 2.95 27.25 -3.05
N ASP A 3 3.34 26.13 -3.68
CA ASP A 3 4.13 24.96 -3.26
C ASP A 3 3.71 24.39 -1.90
N GLU A 4 2.46 23.93 -1.83
CA GLU A 4 2.03 22.96 -0.83
C GLU A 4 1.46 21.75 -1.58
N LEU A 5 2.30 20.71 -1.69
CA LEU A 5 1.85 19.36 -2.02
C LEU A 5 0.67 18.99 -1.11
N GLN A 6 -0.46 18.63 -1.73
CA GLN A 6 -1.71 18.27 -1.08
C GLN A 6 -1.59 16.90 -0.39
N TRP A 7 -0.89 16.84 0.74
CA TRP A 7 -0.84 15.67 1.64
C TRP A 7 -1.93 15.71 2.72
N GLU A 8 -2.82 16.72 2.72
CA GLU A 8 -3.68 17.04 3.87
C GLU A 8 -5.19 16.76 3.72
N ASN A 9 -5.64 15.95 2.75
CA ASN A 9 -7.09 15.72 2.52
C ASN A 9 -7.55 14.25 2.57
N PHE A 10 -6.84 13.36 3.27
CA PHE A 10 -7.37 12.04 3.61
C PHE A 10 -7.80 12.06 5.08
N ASN A 11 -9.08 12.34 5.36
CA ASN A 11 -9.62 12.34 6.72
C ASN A 11 -9.90 10.89 7.17
N GLU A 12 -9.77 10.59 8.47
CA GLU A 12 -10.23 9.30 9.07
C GLU A 12 -11.68 8.96 8.67
N ARG A 13 -12.50 9.98 8.39
CA ARG A 13 -13.88 9.85 7.91
C ARG A 13 -14.02 9.15 6.56
N ASP A 14 -13.01 9.19 5.69
CA ASP A 14 -13.10 8.65 4.33
C ASP A 14 -12.94 7.12 4.30
N PHE A 15 -12.25 6.57 5.31
CA PHE A 15 -11.94 5.14 5.39
C PHE A 15 -12.43 4.46 6.67
N GLY A 16 -12.74 5.22 7.71
CA GLY A 16 -13.11 4.68 9.03
C GLY A 16 -11.96 4.01 9.76
N VAL A 17 -10.71 4.37 9.44
CA VAL A 17 -9.50 3.79 10.04
C VAL A 17 -8.57 4.87 10.58
N ASP A 18 -7.80 4.52 11.61
CA ASP A 18 -6.63 5.28 12.07
C ASP A 18 -5.51 5.12 11.03
N MET A 19 -5.29 6.18 10.25
CA MET A 19 -4.34 6.15 9.12
C MET A 19 -2.89 6.06 9.57
N ASP A 20 -2.53 6.64 10.72
CA ASP A 20 -1.16 6.58 11.24
C ASP A 20 -0.82 5.17 11.68
N ALA A 21 -1.73 4.53 12.43
CA ALA A 21 -1.59 3.14 12.83
C ALA A 21 -1.56 2.18 11.63
N PHE A 22 -2.41 2.44 10.63
CA PHE A 22 -2.47 1.67 9.38
C PHE A 22 -1.14 1.73 8.61
N LEU A 23 -0.58 2.92 8.41
CA LEU A 23 0.67 3.11 7.67
C LEU A 23 1.88 2.58 8.45
N ALA A 24 1.89 2.72 9.78
CA ALA A 24 2.94 2.16 10.63
C ALA A 24 3.01 0.62 10.49
N LYS A 25 1.88 -0.07 10.64
CA LYS A 25 1.82 -1.54 10.46
C LYS A 25 2.18 -1.98 9.05
N SER A 26 1.69 -1.27 8.04
CA SER A 26 2.02 -1.56 6.64
C SER A 26 3.52 -1.47 6.38
N LYS A 27 4.16 -0.44 6.94
CA LYS A 27 5.62 -0.25 6.86
C LYS A 27 6.37 -1.36 7.57
N GLU A 28 5.94 -1.79 8.74
CA GLU A 28 6.55 -2.93 9.45
C GLU A 28 6.53 -4.20 8.59
N ILE A 29 5.41 -4.49 7.93
CA ILE A 29 5.30 -5.63 7.02
C ILE A 29 6.22 -5.47 5.81
N TYR A 30 6.21 -4.31 5.15
CA TYR A 30 7.11 -4.05 4.01
C TYR A 30 8.57 -4.26 4.41
N LEU A 31 9.01 -3.71 5.55
CA LEU A 31 10.39 -3.87 6.04
C LEU A 31 10.78 -5.34 6.27
N ARG A 32 9.82 -6.20 6.63
CA ARG A 32 10.04 -7.64 6.80
C ARG A 32 10.17 -8.38 5.46
N ILE A 33 9.38 -8.00 4.45
CA ILE A 33 9.34 -8.72 3.17
C ILE A 33 10.29 -8.14 2.12
N ARG A 34 10.80 -6.92 2.31
CA ARG A 34 11.60 -6.22 1.30
C ARG A 34 12.89 -6.94 0.90
N GLU A 35 13.52 -7.68 1.82
CA GLU A 35 14.78 -8.40 1.52
C GLU A 35 14.56 -9.53 0.51
N GLU A 36 13.34 -10.09 0.47
CA GLU A 36 12.91 -11.08 -0.51
C GLU A 36 12.45 -10.41 -1.81
N LEU A 37 11.73 -9.30 -1.72
CA LEU A 37 11.08 -8.67 -2.86
C LEU A 37 11.99 -7.73 -3.67
N GLU A 38 12.84 -6.94 -3.01
CA GLU A 38 13.67 -5.92 -3.69
C GLU A 38 14.61 -6.51 -4.76
N PRO A 39 15.25 -7.69 -4.60
CA PRO A 39 16.14 -8.24 -5.62
C PRO A 39 15.46 -8.63 -6.94
N GLU A 40 14.21 -9.09 -6.91
CA GLU A 40 13.53 -9.66 -8.09
C GLU A 40 12.39 -8.79 -8.62
N HIS A 41 11.82 -7.92 -7.78
CA HIS A 41 10.61 -7.16 -8.07
C HIS A 41 10.81 -5.64 -8.03
N GLU A 42 12.06 -5.16 -8.16
CA GLU A 42 12.35 -3.73 -8.17
C GLU A 42 11.47 -2.98 -9.19
N GLY A 43 10.81 -1.91 -8.73
CA GLY A 43 9.92 -1.09 -9.55
C GLY A 43 8.49 -1.62 -9.72
N GLU A 44 8.21 -2.87 -9.38
CA GLU A 44 6.85 -3.42 -9.29
C GLU A 44 6.10 -2.82 -8.07
N ILE A 45 4.81 -3.15 -7.96
CA ILE A 45 3.92 -2.73 -6.88
C ILE A 45 3.60 -3.93 -6.00
N VAL A 46 3.69 -3.73 -4.68
CA VAL A 46 3.14 -4.65 -3.69
C VAL A 46 1.95 -4.01 -2.98
N ALA A 47 0.80 -4.68 -2.99
CA ALA A 47 -0.35 -4.35 -2.15
C ALA A 47 -0.26 -5.16 -0.85
N ILE A 48 -0.34 -4.49 0.30
CA ILE A 48 -0.16 -5.10 1.62
C ILE A 48 -1.43 -4.91 2.43
N ASP A 49 -1.92 -5.99 3.03
CA ASP A 49 -2.93 -5.93 4.09
C ASP A 49 -2.24 -5.87 5.46
N PRO A 50 -2.30 -4.72 6.18
CA PRO A 50 -1.61 -4.59 7.46
C PRO A 50 -2.19 -5.44 8.60
N GLU A 51 -3.39 -6.00 8.43
CA GLU A 51 -4.02 -6.85 9.44
C GLU A 51 -3.61 -8.31 9.32
N SER A 52 -3.69 -8.88 8.11
CA SER A 52 -3.31 -10.28 7.88
C SER A 52 -1.83 -10.48 7.61
N GLY A 53 -1.14 -9.46 7.08
CA GLY A 53 0.22 -9.59 6.57
C GLY A 53 0.30 -10.19 5.17
N ASP A 54 -0.84 -10.47 4.52
CA ASP A 54 -0.89 -10.87 3.12
C ASP A 54 -0.37 -9.75 2.22
N TYR A 55 0.23 -10.14 1.11
CA TYR A 55 0.69 -9.22 0.10
C TYR A 55 0.48 -9.76 -1.32
N PHE A 56 0.33 -8.85 -2.28
CA PHE A 56 0.05 -9.15 -3.68
C PHE A 56 0.96 -8.32 -4.58
N LEU A 57 1.65 -8.97 -5.51
CA LEU A 57 2.59 -8.33 -6.44
C LEU A 57 1.93 -8.04 -7.78
N GLY A 58 2.25 -6.91 -8.39
CA GLY A 58 1.85 -6.56 -9.76
C GLY A 58 2.84 -5.62 -10.42
N LYS A 59 3.00 -5.74 -11.75
CA LYS A 59 3.88 -4.81 -12.50
C LYS A 59 3.33 -3.41 -12.52
N THR A 60 2.02 -3.28 -12.31
CA THR A 60 1.29 -2.02 -12.22
C THR A 60 0.43 -2.01 -10.96
N LEU A 61 -0.05 -0.81 -10.59
CA LEU A 61 -0.99 -0.67 -9.48
C LEU A 61 -2.26 -1.48 -9.72
N GLY A 62 -2.82 -1.45 -10.94
CA GLY A 62 -4.03 -2.19 -11.28
C GLY A 62 -3.86 -3.70 -11.21
N GLU A 63 -2.70 -4.24 -11.60
CA GLU A 63 -2.43 -5.68 -11.46
C GLU A 63 -2.31 -6.13 -10.00
N ALA A 64 -1.67 -5.32 -9.15
CA ALA A 64 -1.58 -5.61 -7.73
C ALA A 64 -2.95 -5.51 -7.06
N ASP A 65 -3.75 -4.52 -7.47
CA ASP A 65 -5.12 -4.31 -6.99
C ASP A 65 -6.06 -5.43 -7.40
N GLU A 66 -6.06 -5.84 -8.68
CA GLU A 66 -6.91 -6.94 -9.18
C GLU A 66 -6.68 -8.23 -8.38
N LYS A 67 -5.42 -8.56 -8.10
CA LYS A 67 -5.06 -9.74 -7.29
C LYS A 67 -5.50 -9.61 -5.85
N ALA A 68 -5.38 -8.41 -5.28
CA ALA A 68 -5.79 -8.15 -3.92
C ALA A 68 -7.32 -8.16 -3.78
N PHE A 69 -8.04 -7.51 -4.69
CA PHE A 69 -9.50 -7.45 -4.78
C PHE A 69 -10.11 -8.85 -4.88
N ALA A 70 -9.49 -9.76 -5.62
CA ALA A 70 -9.94 -11.15 -5.73
C ALA A 70 -10.05 -11.86 -4.37
N LYS A 71 -9.26 -11.45 -3.36
CA LYS A 71 -9.32 -11.98 -1.99
C LYS A 71 -10.00 -11.03 -1.00
N TYR A 72 -9.80 -9.73 -1.16
CA TYR A 72 -10.21 -8.68 -0.24
C TYR A 72 -10.98 -7.56 -0.96
N PRO A 73 -12.22 -7.82 -1.41
CA PRO A 73 -13.02 -6.79 -2.05
C PRO A 73 -13.37 -5.67 -1.07
N ASP A 74 -13.35 -4.42 -1.55
CA ASP A 74 -13.62 -3.19 -0.80
C ASP A 74 -12.75 -2.96 0.46
N LYS A 75 -11.59 -3.64 0.58
CA LYS A 75 -10.69 -3.47 1.72
C LYS A 75 -9.66 -2.38 1.45
N LEU A 76 -9.34 -1.59 2.48
CA LEU A 76 -8.22 -0.65 2.44
C LEU A 76 -6.90 -1.41 2.53
N LEU A 77 -6.04 -1.24 1.53
CA LEU A 77 -4.71 -1.83 1.45
C LEU A 77 -3.65 -0.74 1.26
N CYS A 78 -2.41 -1.08 1.57
CA CYS A 78 -1.26 -0.22 1.41
C CYS A 78 -0.46 -0.63 0.17
N PHE A 79 -0.37 0.25 -0.82
CA PHE A 79 0.38 -0.02 -2.05
C PHE A 79 1.75 0.64 -1.98
N VAL A 80 2.80 -0.13 -2.22
CA VAL A 80 4.19 0.33 -2.17
C VAL A 80 4.87 0.00 -3.49
N ARG A 81 5.60 0.96 -4.06
CA ARG A 81 6.53 0.65 -5.16
C ARG A 81 7.81 0.08 -4.59
N ILE A 82 8.14 -1.15 -4.98
CA ILE A 82 9.29 -1.88 -4.46
C ILE A 82 10.59 -1.16 -4.84
N GLY A 83 11.47 -0.97 -3.86
CA GLY A 83 12.70 -0.17 -4.00
C GLY A 83 12.50 1.35 -3.90
N SER A 84 11.26 1.82 -3.65
CA SER A 84 10.95 3.26 -3.50
C SER A 84 10.48 3.61 -2.08
N ARG A 85 10.52 4.90 -1.75
CA ARG A 85 9.90 5.47 -0.53
C ARG A 85 8.43 5.88 -0.75
N ALA A 86 7.91 5.76 -1.97
CA ALA A 86 6.55 6.16 -2.31
C ALA A 86 5.53 5.10 -1.89
N VAL A 87 4.50 5.53 -1.15
CA VAL A 87 3.43 4.70 -0.60
C VAL A 87 2.08 5.34 -0.92
N MET A 88 1.07 4.52 -1.19
CA MET A 88 -0.30 4.96 -1.49
C MET A 88 -1.32 4.06 -0.77
N PRO A 89 -2.05 4.55 0.24
CA PRO A 89 -3.19 3.84 0.79
C PRO A 89 -4.39 3.95 -0.16
N LEU A 90 -5.10 2.84 -0.36
CA LEU A 90 -6.15 2.76 -1.38
C LEU A 90 -7.13 1.61 -1.10
N LYS A 91 -8.44 1.84 -1.29
CA LYS A 91 -9.42 0.75 -1.27
C LYS A 91 -9.38 0.03 -2.60
N THR A 92 -9.42 -1.29 -2.57
CA THR A 92 -9.50 -2.11 -3.79
C THR A 92 -10.80 -1.84 -4.57
N TRP A 93 -10.78 -1.93 -5.90
CA TRP A 93 -11.96 -1.67 -6.76
C TRP A 93 -12.10 -2.62 -7.96
#